data_AF-A0A1X1G954-F1
#
_entry.id   AF-A0A1X1G954-F1
#
_cell.length_a   1.000
_cell.length_b   1.000
_cell.length_c   1.000
_cell.angle_alpha   90.00
_cell.angle_beta   90.00
_cell.angle_gamma   90.00
#
_symmetry.space_group_name_H-M   'P 1'
#
loop_
_entity.id
_entity.type
_entity.pdbx_description
1 polymer ?
#
loop_
_entity_poly.entity_id
_entity_poly.type
_entity_poly.pdbx_seq_one_letter_code
_entity_poly.pdbx_strand_id
1 'polypeptide(L)'
;MSEELEIQVLAKSERFNEKKEALKAFSEEIPEQSDLPTVPQDNLMFGFINTEYDVTGKDLNALTDAVQNKMIEQNKHIKKIIQEFNTIYETFQILDDDYIKRISESLIAAKEANNKAIQGLHEIEEYQTGNKKLLDDVFKQNKDLIEILKKHHKKLEELEQLEEKQSEIQIEIDSLKAKLKSLVKIENSFNDLHLQVKETQNELKNDVDKMNVRLIDESKNLTLTVEKFQTELEEKQKEISFLRKGFYALGILFALIVVILLFKGM
;
A
#
# COMPACT_ATOMS: atom_id res chain seq x y z
N MET A 1 -18.17 -19.33 40.95
CA MET A 1 -18.87 -19.71 42.20
C MET A 1 -17.83 -20.40 43.07
N SER A 2 -17.52 -19.87 44.24
CA SER A 2 -16.41 -20.35 45.09
C SER A 2 -16.67 -21.80 45.55
N GLU A 3 -15.62 -22.65 45.59
CA GLU A 3 -15.64 -23.97 46.27
C GLU A 3 -16.26 -23.89 47.67
N GLU A 4 -16.10 -22.75 48.33
CA GLU A 4 -16.64 -22.44 49.64
C GLU A 4 -18.19 -22.43 49.67
N LEU A 5 -18.84 -22.03 48.57
CA LEU A 5 -20.30 -22.06 48.47
C LEU A 5 -20.81 -23.51 48.35
N GLU A 6 -20.06 -24.36 47.65
CA GLU A 6 -20.37 -25.79 47.45
C GLU A 6 -20.25 -26.55 48.78
N ILE A 7 -19.16 -26.31 49.53
CA ILE A 7 -18.93 -26.90 50.85
C ILE A 7 -20.03 -26.48 51.86
N GLN A 8 -20.42 -25.20 51.85
CA GLN A 8 -21.47 -24.71 52.74
C GLN A 8 -22.85 -25.28 52.43
N VAL A 9 -23.17 -25.48 51.15
CA VAL A 9 -24.44 -26.10 50.73
C VAL A 9 -24.46 -27.58 51.14
N LEU A 10 -23.36 -28.31 50.92
CA LEU A 10 -23.26 -29.72 51.28
C LEU A 10 -23.46 -29.94 52.79
N ALA A 11 -22.73 -29.17 53.62
CA ALA A 11 -22.81 -29.30 55.08
C ALA A 11 -24.19 -28.97 55.64
N LYS A 12 -24.93 -28.01 55.04
CA LYS A 12 -26.30 -27.70 55.44
C LYS A 12 -27.28 -28.80 55.02
N SER A 13 -27.07 -29.42 53.87
CA SER A 13 -27.88 -30.53 53.37
C SER A 13 -27.75 -31.78 54.24
N GLU A 14 -26.53 -32.15 54.63
CA GLU A 14 -26.30 -33.29 55.52
C GLU A 14 -27.01 -33.11 56.86
N ARG A 15 -26.85 -31.93 57.46
CA ARG A 15 -27.46 -31.60 58.75
C ARG A 15 -28.98 -31.54 58.70
N PHE A 16 -29.57 -31.15 57.58
CA PHE A 16 -31.01 -31.21 57.35
C PHE A 16 -31.50 -32.67 57.29
N ASN A 17 -30.81 -33.52 56.53
CA ASN A 17 -31.15 -34.94 56.41
C ASN A 17 -31.03 -35.69 57.73
N GLU A 18 -30.00 -35.43 58.54
CA GLU A 18 -29.88 -36.00 59.89
C GLU A 18 -31.11 -35.68 60.77
N LYS A 19 -31.59 -34.43 60.73
CA LYS A 19 -32.76 -34.01 61.51
C LYS A 19 -34.07 -34.60 60.98
N LYS A 20 -34.19 -34.73 59.66
CA LYS A 20 -35.33 -35.37 59.00
C LYS A 20 -35.44 -36.86 59.40
N GLU A 21 -34.34 -37.59 59.41
CA GLU A 21 -34.33 -39.01 59.84
C GLU A 21 -34.59 -39.18 61.34
N ALA A 22 -34.07 -38.28 62.18
CA ALA A 22 -34.41 -38.28 63.61
C ALA A 22 -35.91 -38.04 63.85
N LEU A 23 -36.55 -37.20 63.04
CA LEU A 23 -37.98 -36.94 63.09
C LEU A 23 -38.80 -38.18 62.69
N LYS A 24 -38.36 -38.89 61.65
CA LYS A 24 -38.95 -40.15 61.20
C LYS A 24 -38.93 -41.21 62.29
N ALA A 25 -37.78 -41.40 62.92
CA ALA A 25 -37.61 -42.37 63.99
C ALA A 25 -38.58 -42.10 65.15
N PHE A 26 -38.75 -40.82 65.52
CA PHE A 26 -39.73 -40.41 66.53
C PHE A 26 -41.18 -40.67 66.10
N SER A 27 -41.53 -40.39 64.84
CA SER A 27 -42.90 -40.58 64.35
C SER A 27 -43.32 -42.05 64.25
N GLU A 28 -42.36 -42.98 64.18
CA GLU A 28 -42.60 -44.43 64.13
C GLU A 28 -42.72 -45.07 65.54
N GLU A 29 -42.31 -44.39 66.61
CA GLU A 29 -42.26 -44.92 67.98
C GLU A 29 -43.61 -44.76 68.73
N ILE A 30 -44.68 -45.35 68.19
CA ILE A 30 -46.02 -45.26 68.79
C ILE A 30 -46.11 -46.13 70.08
N PRO A 31 -46.46 -45.54 71.24
CA PRO A 31 -46.53 -46.29 72.50
C PRO A 31 -47.70 -47.28 72.54
N GLU A 32 -47.42 -48.47 73.09
CA GLU A 32 -48.43 -49.49 73.36
C GLU A 32 -49.29 -49.12 74.58
N GLN A 33 -50.48 -49.74 74.68
CA GLN A 33 -51.39 -49.56 75.81
C GLN A 33 -51.48 -50.87 76.60
N SER A 34 -51.43 -50.77 77.93
CA SER A 34 -51.64 -51.90 78.84
C SER A 34 -52.66 -51.52 79.91
N ASP A 35 -53.41 -52.51 80.37
CA ASP A 35 -54.39 -52.35 81.44
C ASP A 35 -53.74 -52.49 82.83
N LEU A 36 -54.30 -51.81 83.83
CA LEU A 36 -53.84 -51.93 85.21
C LEU A 36 -54.45 -53.18 85.88
N PRO A 37 -53.73 -53.82 86.82
CA PRO A 37 -54.23 -55.02 87.50
C PRO A 37 -55.41 -54.70 88.45
N THR A 38 -56.39 -55.60 88.53
CA THR A 38 -57.55 -55.51 89.44
C THR A 38 -57.37 -56.39 90.68
N VAL A 39 -57.97 -56.01 91.81
CA VAL A 39 -57.96 -56.79 93.06
C VAL A 39 -59.30 -57.51 93.30
N PRO A 40 -59.31 -58.65 94.04
CA PRO A 40 -60.55 -59.35 94.40
C PRO A 40 -61.51 -58.46 95.21
N GLN A 41 -62.83 -58.61 94.97
CA GLN A 41 -63.87 -57.80 95.61
C GLN A 41 -64.52 -58.46 96.84
N ASP A 42 -64.23 -59.75 97.09
CA ASP A 42 -64.87 -60.53 98.15
C ASP A 42 -64.26 -60.21 99.53
N ASN A 43 -65.09 -59.72 100.45
CA ASN A 43 -64.69 -59.41 101.82
C ASN A 43 -65.06 -60.57 102.75
N LEU A 44 -64.14 -61.53 102.94
CA LEU A 44 -64.26 -62.62 103.91
C LEU A 44 -63.82 -62.14 105.30
N MET A 45 -64.55 -61.23 105.93
CA MET A 45 -64.29 -60.84 107.33
C MET A 45 -65.55 -60.91 108.20
N PHE A 46 -65.58 -61.98 109.00
CA PHE A 46 -66.41 -62.14 110.19
C PHE A 46 -65.88 -61.23 111.31
N GLY A 47 -66.71 -60.29 111.78
CA GLY A 47 -66.75 -59.88 113.18
C GLY A 47 -65.79 -58.76 113.64
N PHE A 48 -66.41 -57.84 114.39
CA PHE A 48 -65.85 -56.93 115.40
C PHE A 48 -65.37 -55.54 114.97
N ILE A 49 -66.24 -54.56 115.27
CA ILE A 49 -65.99 -53.20 115.81
C ILE A 49 -64.77 -52.45 115.25
N ASN A 50 -65.01 -51.50 114.34
CA ASN A 50 -64.31 -50.21 114.25
C ASN A 50 -65.13 -49.21 113.42
N THR A 51 -65.13 -47.94 113.83
CA THR A 51 -65.86 -46.82 113.22
C THR A 51 -65.01 -46.02 112.23
N GLU A 52 -64.10 -46.69 111.51
CA GLU A 52 -63.27 -46.10 110.46
C GLU A 52 -63.58 -46.82 109.13
N TYR A 53 -63.61 -46.07 108.03
CA TYR A 53 -63.91 -46.62 106.70
C TYR A 53 -62.71 -47.44 106.20
N ASP A 54 -62.81 -48.76 106.24
CA ASP A 54 -61.81 -49.67 105.64
C ASP A 54 -61.95 -49.67 104.11
N VAL A 55 -60.86 -49.39 103.40
CA VAL A 55 -60.82 -49.40 101.93
C VAL A 55 -61.07 -50.82 101.42
N THR A 56 -62.14 -51.00 100.65
CA THR A 56 -62.51 -52.30 100.09
C THR A 56 -61.82 -52.55 98.74
N GLY A 57 -61.75 -53.82 98.30
CA GLY A 57 -61.30 -54.14 96.93
C GLY A 57 -62.14 -53.45 95.85
N LYS A 58 -63.40 -53.12 96.14
CA LYS A 58 -64.27 -52.32 95.27
C LYS A 58 -63.80 -50.86 95.17
N ASP A 59 -63.40 -50.24 96.29
CA ASP A 59 -62.87 -48.88 96.31
C ASP A 59 -61.53 -48.78 95.57
N LEU A 60 -60.68 -49.79 95.74
CA LEU A 60 -59.39 -49.86 95.07
C LEU A 60 -59.57 -50.05 93.55
N ASN A 61 -60.47 -50.95 93.12
CA ASN A 61 -60.78 -51.13 91.70
C ASN A 61 -61.41 -49.88 91.08
N ALA A 62 -62.29 -49.16 91.80
CA ALA A 62 -62.86 -47.91 91.32
C ALA A 62 -61.79 -46.82 91.11
N LEU A 63 -60.80 -46.75 92.00
CA LEU A 63 -59.63 -45.88 91.83
C LEU A 63 -58.76 -46.33 90.65
N THR A 64 -58.48 -47.64 90.53
CA THR A 64 -57.73 -48.23 89.41
C THR A 64 -58.38 -47.91 88.07
N ASP A 65 -59.69 -48.08 87.95
CA ASP A 65 -60.45 -47.75 86.75
C ASP A 65 -60.36 -46.24 86.42
N ALA A 66 -60.47 -45.37 87.43
CA ALA A 66 -60.36 -43.93 87.23
C ALA A 66 -58.95 -43.51 86.76
N VAL A 67 -57.90 -44.11 87.32
CA VAL A 67 -56.51 -43.89 86.91
C VAL A 67 -56.27 -44.44 85.51
N GLN A 68 -56.70 -45.66 85.24
CA GLN A 68 -56.57 -46.31 83.93
C GLN A 68 -57.28 -45.49 82.85
N ASN A 69 -58.52 -45.05 83.08
CA ASN A 69 -59.24 -44.21 82.12
C ASN A 69 -58.48 -42.92 81.79
N LYS A 70 -57.88 -42.25 82.79
CA LYS A 70 -57.01 -41.09 82.56
C LYS A 70 -55.73 -41.44 81.78
N MET A 71 -55.08 -42.56 82.09
CA MET A 71 -53.88 -43.02 81.37
C MET A 71 -54.20 -43.38 79.91
N ILE A 72 -55.36 -44.00 79.66
CA ILE A 72 -55.85 -44.30 78.31
C ILE A 72 -56.11 -43.01 77.53
N GLU A 73 -56.76 -42.02 78.14
CA GLU A 73 -56.98 -40.71 77.54
C GLU A 73 -55.65 -40.01 77.21
N GLN A 74 -54.68 -40.03 78.12
CA GLN A 74 -53.33 -39.51 77.84
C GLN A 74 -52.64 -40.26 76.71
N ASN A 75 -52.73 -41.60 76.67
CA ASN A 75 -52.13 -42.38 75.59
C ASN A 75 -52.74 -42.03 74.23
N LYS A 76 -54.07 -41.80 74.16
CA LYS A 76 -54.71 -41.28 72.93
C LYS A 76 -54.12 -39.94 72.49
N HIS A 77 -53.87 -39.02 73.42
CA HIS A 77 -53.23 -37.75 73.10
C HIS A 77 -51.79 -37.91 72.62
N ILE A 78 -51.00 -38.77 73.26
CA ILE A 78 -49.61 -39.06 72.86
C ILE A 78 -49.58 -39.66 71.45
N LYS A 79 -50.43 -40.65 71.17
CA LYS A 79 -50.55 -41.24 69.82
C LYS A 79 -50.89 -40.18 68.77
N LYS A 80 -51.82 -39.27 69.08
CA LYS A 80 -52.15 -38.16 68.19
C LYS A 80 -50.96 -37.23 67.96
N ILE A 81 -50.22 -36.86 69.01
CA ILE A 81 -49.01 -36.04 68.88
C ILE A 81 -48.00 -36.71 67.93
N ILE A 82 -47.72 -38.00 68.12
CA ILE A 82 -46.78 -38.75 67.28
C ILE A 82 -47.26 -38.79 65.81
N GLN A 83 -48.56 -38.94 65.58
CA GLN A 83 -49.14 -38.87 64.23
C GLN A 83 -48.97 -37.48 63.58
N GLU A 84 -49.14 -36.38 64.33
CA GLU A 84 -48.86 -35.04 63.80
C GLU A 84 -47.37 -34.87 63.43
N PHE A 85 -46.47 -35.48 64.20
CA PHE A 85 -45.04 -35.50 63.86
C PHE A 85 -44.74 -36.28 62.57
N ASN A 86 -45.49 -37.35 62.27
CA ASN A 86 -45.41 -38.03 60.97
C ASN A 86 -45.79 -37.08 59.82
N THR A 87 -46.86 -36.29 59.98
CA THR A 87 -47.25 -35.28 58.98
C THR A 87 -46.15 -34.23 58.75
N ILE A 88 -45.45 -33.81 59.81
CA ILE A 88 -44.31 -32.89 59.70
C ILE A 88 -43.15 -33.55 58.93
N TYR A 89 -42.86 -34.82 59.22
CA TYR A 89 -41.84 -35.58 58.48
C TYR A 89 -42.18 -35.67 56.99
N GLU A 90 -43.40 -36.07 56.64
CA GLU A 90 -43.86 -36.15 55.24
C GLU A 90 -43.74 -34.81 54.52
N THR A 91 -44.05 -33.71 55.21
CA THR A 91 -43.89 -32.35 54.67
C THR A 91 -42.43 -32.04 54.32
N PHE A 92 -41.48 -32.38 55.22
CA PHE A 92 -40.06 -32.17 54.95
C PHE A 92 -39.51 -33.11 53.88
N GLN A 93 -40.05 -34.33 53.77
CA GLN A 93 -39.69 -35.27 52.72
C GLN A 93 -40.09 -34.73 51.33
N ILE A 94 -41.32 -34.21 51.18
CA ILE A 94 -41.78 -33.59 49.92
C ILE A 94 -40.92 -32.37 49.57
N LEU A 95 -40.57 -31.54 50.56
CA LEU A 95 -39.71 -30.38 50.36
C LEU A 95 -38.31 -30.77 49.85
N ASP A 96 -37.74 -31.83 50.40
CA ASP A 96 -36.42 -32.34 50.01
C ASP A 96 -36.44 -32.94 48.59
N ASP A 97 -37.39 -33.83 48.33
CA ASP A 97 -37.48 -34.59 47.07
C ASP A 97 -37.77 -33.71 45.85
N ASP A 98 -38.58 -32.65 46.01
CA ASP A 98 -39.00 -31.80 44.90
C ASP A 98 -38.31 -30.44 44.88
N TYR A 99 -38.34 -29.69 46.00
CA TYR A 99 -37.86 -28.31 46.01
C TYR A 99 -36.33 -28.22 46.09
N ILE A 100 -35.71 -28.89 47.06
CA ILE A 100 -34.25 -28.83 47.25
C ILE A 100 -33.53 -29.44 46.04
N LYS A 101 -34.03 -30.56 45.53
CA LYS A 101 -33.51 -31.19 44.31
C LYS A 101 -33.56 -30.26 43.10
N ARG A 102 -34.69 -29.61 42.81
CA ARG A 102 -34.80 -28.67 41.67
C ARG A 102 -33.89 -27.45 41.81
N ILE A 103 -33.73 -26.93 43.03
CA ILE A 103 -32.79 -25.83 43.30
C ILE A 103 -31.36 -26.28 42.97
N SER A 104 -30.96 -27.48 43.40
CA SER A 104 -29.65 -28.05 43.10
C SER A 104 -29.42 -28.20 41.59
N GLU A 105 -30.38 -28.79 40.87
CA GLU A 105 -30.33 -28.95 39.41
C GLU A 105 -30.22 -27.59 38.69
N SER A 106 -31.00 -26.59 39.13
CA SER A 106 -30.94 -25.24 38.57
C SER A 106 -29.59 -24.55 38.82
N LEU A 107 -28.97 -24.77 39.98
CA LEU A 107 -27.65 -24.22 40.30
C LEU A 107 -26.54 -24.86 39.45
N ILE A 108 -26.61 -26.18 39.22
CA ILE A 108 -25.69 -26.89 38.34
C ILE A 108 -25.84 -26.37 36.90
N ALA A 109 -27.07 -26.26 36.38
CA ALA A 109 -27.33 -25.72 35.05
C ALA A 109 -26.83 -24.27 34.91
N ALA A 110 -27.04 -23.43 35.93
CA ALA A 110 -26.54 -22.06 35.96
C ALA A 110 -25.00 -22.02 35.99
N LYS A 111 -24.34 -22.93 36.72
CA LYS A 111 -22.88 -23.07 36.75
C LYS A 111 -22.33 -23.47 35.37
N GLU A 112 -22.94 -24.45 34.71
CA GLU A 112 -22.55 -24.86 33.36
C GLU A 112 -22.74 -23.73 32.35
N ALA A 113 -23.85 -23.00 32.41
CA ALA A 113 -24.10 -21.83 31.57
C ALA A 113 -23.06 -20.73 31.82
N ASN A 114 -22.70 -20.49 33.09
CA ASN A 114 -21.67 -19.52 33.45
C ASN A 114 -20.29 -19.94 32.91
N ASN A 115 -19.91 -21.20 33.05
CA ASN A 115 -18.66 -21.73 32.52
C ASN A 115 -18.58 -21.59 30.99
N LYS A 116 -19.67 -21.92 30.27
CA LYS A 116 -19.77 -21.70 28.82
C LYS A 116 -19.65 -20.22 28.45
N ALA A 117 -20.25 -19.33 29.24
CA ALA A 117 -20.13 -17.89 29.04
C ALA A 117 -18.68 -17.40 29.24
N ILE A 118 -17.98 -17.89 30.28
CA ILE A 118 -16.56 -17.57 30.52
C ILE A 118 -15.69 -18.08 29.37
N GLN A 119 -15.91 -19.30 28.90
CA GLN A 119 -15.19 -19.83 27.74
C GLN A 119 -15.43 -18.96 26.49
N GLY A 120 -16.69 -18.59 26.23
CA GLY A 120 -17.02 -17.69 25.12
C GLY A 120 -16.36 -16.32 25.24
N LEU A 121 -16.23 -15.78 26.45
CA LEU A 121 -15.49 -14.52 26.69
C LEU A 121 -14.00 -14.67 26.35
N HIS A 122 -13.37 -15.77 26.74
CA HIS A 122 -11.97 -16.04 26.41
C HIS A 122 -11.75 -16.18 24.90
N GLU A 123 -12.63 -16.92 24.21
CA GLU A 123 -12.59 -17.03 22.74
C GLU A 123 -12.73 -15.65 22.08
N ILE A 124 -13.65 -14.80 22.58
CA ILE A 124 -13.80 -13.42 22.09
C ILE A 124 -12.53 -12.59 22.30
N GLU A 125 -11.87 -12.70 23.45
CA GLU A 125 -10.60 -12.00 23.71
C GLU A 125 -9.48 -12.44 22.74
N GLU A 126 -9.40 -13.74 22.44
CA GLU A 126 -8.47 -14.27 21.43
C GLU A 126 -8.78 -13.73 20.04
N TYR A 127 -10.05 -13.73 19.63
CA TYR A 127 -10.47 -13.15 18.34
C TYR A 127 -10.17 -11.66 18.26
N GLN A 128 -10.41 -10.89 19.33
CA GLN A 128 -10.08 -9.46 19.37
C GLN A 128 -8.57 -9.22 19.24
N THR A 129 -7.77 -10.04 19.92
CA THR A 129 -6.30 -9.97 19.83
C THR A 129 -5.80 -10.31 18.42
N GLY A 130 -6.35 -11.37 17.81
CA GLY A 130 -6.04 -11.75 16.43
C GLY A 130 -6.43 -10.67 15.42
N ASN A 131 -7.62 -10.09 15.56
CA ASN A 131 -8.10 -9.01 14.71
C ASN A 131 -7.25 -7.74 14.83
N LYS A 132 -6.80 -7.39 16.05
CA LYS A 132 -5.89 -6.27 16.25
C LYS A 132 -4.56 -6.48 15.52
N LYS A 133 -3.99 -7.67 15.60
CA LYS A 133 -2.76 -8.02 14.89
C LYS A 133 -2.94 -7.95 13.37
N LEU A 134 -4.04 -8.50 12.84
CA LEU A 134 -4.37 -8.43 11.42
C LEU A 134 -4.48 -6.97 10.95
N LEU A 135 -5.14 -6.12 11.74
CA LEU A 135 -5.29 -4.70 11.45
C LEU A 135 -3.94 -3.98 11.43
N ASP A 136 -3.06 -4.26 12.39
CA ASP A 136 -1.69 -3.72 12.43
C ASP A 136 -0.87 -4.14 11.20
N ASP A 137 -0.98 -5.41 10.79
CA ASP A 137 -0.32 -5.93 9.58
C ASP A 137 -0.83 -5.22 8.31
N VAL A 138 -2.15 -5.01 8.20
CA VAL A 138 -2.76 -4.26 7.09
C VAL A 138 -2.28 -2.81 7.08
N PHE A 139 -2.21 -2.14 8.25
CA PHE A 139 -1.70 -0.78 8.33
C PHE A 139 -0.24 -0.69 7.88
N LYS A 140 0.59 -1.66 8.28
CA LYS A 140 2.00 -1.73 7.86
C LYS A 140 2.10 -1.92 6.34
N GLN A 141 1.37 -2.87 5.77
CA GLN A 141 1.35 -3.11 4.32
C GLN A 141 0.90 -1.87 3.54
N ASN A 142 -0.15 -1.20 4.00
CA ASN A 142 -0.63 0.02 3.36
C ASN A 142 0.40 1.15 3.44
N LYS A 143 1.13 1.28 4.55
CA LYS A 143 2.22 2.25 4.67
C LYS A 143 3.33 1.97 3.67
N ASP A 144 3.76 0.71 3.56
CA ASP A 144 4.81 0.29 2.62
C ASP A 144 4.37 0.55 1.16
N LEU A 145 3.11 0.24 0.83
CA LEU A 145 2.52 0.54 -0.48
C LEU A 145 2.52 2.04 -0.77
N ILE A 146 2.15 2.89 0.19
CA ILE A 146 2.18 4.35 0.04
C ILE A 146 3.61 4.85 -0.24
N GLU A 147 4.63 4.30 0.44
CA GLU A 147 6.03 4.66 0.18
C GLU A 147 6.47 4.29 -1.24
N ILE A 148 6.10 3.09 -1.71
CA ILE A 148 6.36 2.66 -3.09
C ILE A 148 5.66 3.60 -4.08
N LEU A 149 4.39 3.91 -3.86
CA LEU A 149 3.62 4.81 -4.72
C LEU A 149 4.22 6.21 -4.78
N LYS A 150 4.70 6.76 -3.65
CA LYS A 150 5.42 8.04 -3.63
C LYS A 150 6.69 8.00 -4.46
N LYS A 151 7.47 6.92 -4.37
CA LYS A 151 8.68 6.74 -5.19
C LYS A 151 8.35 6.65 -6.68
N HIS A 152 7.27 5.97 -7.03
CA HIS A 152 6.80 5.88 -8.41
C HIS A 152 6.30 7.22 -8.93
N HIS A 153 5.57 7.98 -8.12
CA HIS A 153 5.09 9.31 -8.46
C HIS A 153 6.25 10.26 -8.78
N LYS A 154 7.30 10.28 -7.94
CA LYS A 154 8.50 11.07 -8.21
C LYS A 154 9.17 10.71 -9.55
N LYS A 155 9.24 9.41 -9.87
CA LYS A 155 9.78 8.97 -11.17
C LYS A 155 8.91 9.43 -12.36
N LEU A 156 7.60 9.52 -12.18
CA LEU A 156 6.70 10.05 -13.22
C LEU A 156 6.94 11.54 -13.45
N GLU A 157 7.12 12.34 -12.39
CA GLU A 157 7.51 13.75 -12.52
C GLU A 157 8.85 13.92 -13.26
N GLU A 158 9.84 13.07 -12.97
CA GLU A 158 11.13 13.06 -13.69
C GLU A 158 10.97 12.71 -15.18
N LEU A 159 10.01 11.84 -15.53
CA LEU A 159 9.71 11.50 -16.92
C LEU A 159 9.01 12.64 -17.67
N GLU A 160 8.09 13.35 -17.01
CA GLU A 160 7.40 14.51 -17.58
C GLU A 160 8.41 15.62 -17.94
N GLN A 161 9.37 15.89 -17.06
CA GLN A 161 10.47 16.83 -17.34
C GLN A 161 11.36 16.40 -18.51
N LEU A 162 11.52 15.08 -18.73
CA LEU A 162 12.29 14.57 -19.86
C LEU A 162 11.52 14.74 -21.18
N GLU A 163 10.20 14.58 -21.16
CA GLU A 163 9.33 14.80 -22.31
C GLU A 163 9.33 16.27 -22.76
N GLU A 164 9.33 17.22 -21.81
CA GLU A 164 9.50 18.65 -22.11
C GLU A 164 10.84 18.92 -22.82
N LYS A 165 11.95 18.41 -22.26
CA LYS A 165 13.28 18.53 -22.88
C LYS A 165 13.36 17.89 -24.25
N GLN A 166 12.69 16.75 -24.44
CA GLN A 166 12.63 16.09 -25.74
C GLN A 166 11.90 16.97 -26.78
N SER A 167 10.84 17.67 -26.36
CA SER A 167 10.12 18.61 -27.21
C SER A 167 11.00 19.80 -27.61
N GLU A 168 11.76 20.36 -26.66
CA GLU A 168 12.74 21.43 -26.95
C GLU A 168 13.81 20.97 -27.95
N ILE A 169 14.40 19.79 -27.74
CA ILE A 169 15.38 19.20 -28.67
C ILE A 169 14.78 19.03 -30.06
N GLN A 170 13.51 18.61 -30.17
CA GLN A 170 12.85 18.45 -31.46
C GLN A 170 12.72 19.78 -32.22
N ILE A 171 12.39 20.87 -31.51
CA ILE A 171 12.35 22.22 -32.10
C ILE A 171 13.73 22.64 -32.61
N GLU A 172 14.80 22.37 -31.84
CA GLU A 172 16.16 22.66 -32.26
C GLU A 172 16.58 21.86 -33.50
N ILE A 173 16.24 20.56 -33.55
CA ILE A 173 16.47 19.70 -34.72
C ILE A 173 15.79 20.26 -35.96
N ASP A 174 14.53 20.68 -35.85
CA ASP A 174 13.78 21.23 -36.99
C ASP A 174 14.40 22.56 -37.48
N SER A 175 14.86 23.40 -36.56
CA SER A 175 15.61 24.63 -36.87
C SER A 175 16.93 24.33 -37.59
N LEU A 176 17.71 23.37 -37.09
CA LEU A 176 18.96 22.94 -37.74
C LEU A 176 18.70 22.35 -39.13
N LYS A 177 17.64 21.57 -39.31
CA LYS A 177 17.24 21.02 -40.60
C LYS A 177 16.89 22.12 -41.61
N ALA A 178 16.21 23.18 -41.17
CA ALA A 178 15.92 24.35 -42.00
C ALA A 178 17.22 25.09 -42.42
N LYS A 179 18.15 25.30 -41.48
CA LYS A 179 19.46 25.90 -41.76
C LYS A 179 20.28 25.05 -42.75
N LEU A 180 20.32 23.74 -42.56
CA LEU A 180 21.00 22.82 -43.48
C LEU A 180 20.45 22.93 -44.91
N LYS A 181 19.12 23.01 -45.07
CA LYS A 181 18.49 23.20 -46.38
C LYS A 181 18.91 24.50 -47.05
N SER A 182 19.12 25.58 -46.28
CA SER A 182 19.66 26.83 -46.82
C SER A 182 21.12 26.70 -47.25
N LEU A 183 21.93 25.96 -46.50
CA LEU A 183 23.34 25.75 -46.82
C LEU A 183 23.51 24.96 -48.12
N VAL A 184 22.70 23.92 -48.33
CA VAL A 184 22.65 23.15 -49.60
C VAL A 184 22.31 24.06 -50.79
N LYS A 185 21.44 25.06 -50.63
CA LYS A 185 21.15 26.03 -51.70
C LYS A 185 22.38 26.88 -52.02
N ILE A 186 23.10 27.34 -50.99
CA ILE A 186 24.34 28.12 -51.16
C ILE A 186 25.39 27.28 -51.90
N GLU A 187 25.57 26.01 -51.52
CA GLU A 187 26.49 25.09 -52.19
C GLU A 187 26.18 24.95 -53.70
N ASN A 188 24.91 24.77 -54.05
CA ASN A 188 24.50 24.71 -55.45
C ASN A 188 24.78 26.01 -56.20
N SER A 189 24.49 27.17 -55.60
CA SER A 189 24.81 28.48 -56.19
C SER A 189 26.32 28.70 -56.33
N PHE A 190 27.13 28.19 -55.40
CA PHE A 190 28.58 28.25 -55.50
C PHE A 190 29.11 27.38 -56.64
N ASN A 191 28.55 26.19 -56.83
CA ASN A 191 28.89 25.31 -57.96
C ASN A 191 28.53 25.94 -59.30
N ASP A 192 27.36 26.59 -59.40
CA ASP A 192 26.96 27.32 -60.61
C ASP A 192 27.92 28.49 -60.91
N LEU A 193 28.26 29.29 -59.89
CA LEU A 193 29.23 30.37 -60.02
C LEU A 193 30.61 29.83 -60.46
N HIS A 194 31.04 28.69 -59.93
CA HIS A 194 32.29 28.05 -60.34
C HIS A 194 32.31 27.70 -61.83
N LEU A 195 31.19 27.19 -62.37
CA LEU A 195 31.04 26.92 -63.79
C LEU A 195 31.10 28.21 -64.62
N GLN A 196 30.35 29.25 -64.23
CA GLN A 196 30.35 30.54 -64.92
C GLN A 196 31.74 31.19 -64.97
N VAL A 197 32.49 31.13 -63.86
CA VAL A 197 33.87 31.63 -63.80
C VAL A 197 34.78 30.85 -64.76
N LYS A 198 34.65 29.53 -64.80
CA LYS A 198 35.44 28.67 -65.71
C LYS A 198 35.15 28.97 -67.17
N GLU A 199 33.89 29.18 -67.53
CA GLU A 199 33.47 29.58 -68.88
C GLU A 199 34.05 30.95 -69.24
N THR A 200 33.86 31.95 -68.37
CA THR A 200 34.41 33.31 -68.56
C THR A 200 35.94 33.29 -68.72
N GLN A 201 36.65 32.47 -67.94
CA GLN A 201 38.09 32.30 -68.07
C GLN A 201 38.49 31.72 -69.42
N ASN A 202 37.73 30.75 -69.94
CA ASN A 202 37.97 30.17 -71.28
C ASN A 202 37.70 31.19 -72.39
N GLU A 203 36.61 31.97 -72.28
CA GLU A 203 36.30 33.05 -73.22
C GLU A 203 37.40 34.10 -73.24
N LEU A 204 37.82 34.58 -72.07
CA LEU A 204 38.91 35.55 -71.94
C LEU A 204 40.21 35.01 -72.54
N LYS A 205 40.55 33.74 -72.28
CA LYS A 205 41.73 33.10 -72.87
C LYS A 205 41.66 33.11 -74.39
N ASN A 206 40.52 32.74 -74.97
CA ASN A 206 40.33 32.74 -76.41
C ASN A 206 40.47 34.15 -77.00
N ASP A 207 39.96 35.18 -76.31
CA ASP A 207 40.07 36.56 -76.77
C ASP A 207 41.50 37.10 -76.66
N VAL A 208 42.25 36.73 -75.62
CA VAL A 208 43.69 37.01 -75.49
C VAL A 208 44.47 36.31 -76.61
N ASP A 209 44.17 35.05 -76.91
CA ASP A 209 44.84 34.29 -77.98
C ASP A 209 44.57 34.94 -79.36
N LYS A 210 43.33 35.35 -79.64
CA LYS A 210 42.99 36.11 -80.86
C LYS A 210 43.73 37.45 -80.93
N MET A 211 43.81 38.17 -79.82
CA MET A 211 44.50 39.46 -79.74
C MET A 211 46.00 39.29 -80.02
N ASN A 212 46.63 38.25 -79.45
CA ASN A 212 48.02 37.92 -79.71
C ASN A 212 48.27 37.63 -81.20
N VAL A 213 47.39 36.87 -81.86
CA VAL A 213 47.51 36.62 -83.31
C VAL A 213 47.42 37.94 -84.10
N ARG A 214 46.43 38.79 -83.80
CA ARG A 214 46.29 40.11 -84.47
C ARG A 214 47.53 41.00 -84.25
N LEU A 215 48.07 41.05 -83.03
CA LEU A 215 49.28 41.83 -82.73
C LEU A 215 50.49 41.33 -83.50
N ILE A 216 50.66 40.00 -83.65
CA ILE A 216 51.72 39.42 -84.48
C ILE A 216 51.56 39.83 -85.94
N ASP A 217 50.34 39.78 -86.48
CA ASP A 217 50.06 40.17 -87.86
C ASP A 217 50.27 41.68 -88.11
N GLU A 218 49.81 42.53 -87.19
CA GLU A 218 50.06 43.98 -87.24
C GLU A 218 51.55 44.30 -87.14
N SER A 219 52.28 43.63 -86.25
CA SER A 219 53.73 43.79 -86.11
C SER A 219 54.46 43.43 -87.41
N LYS A 220 54.08 42.32 -88.08
CA LYS A 220 54.64 41.95 -89.39
C LYS A 220 54.35 42.99 -90.46
N ASN A 221 53.11 43.49 -90.53
CA ASN A 221 52.72 44.52 -91.49
C ASN A 221 53.51 45.83 -91.25
N LEU A 222 53.74 46.20 -89.99
CA LEU A 222 54.55 47.36 -89.64
C LEU A 222 56.02 47.14 -90.05
N THR A 223 56.60 45.96 -89.80
CA THR A 223 57.96 45.61 -90.26
C THR A 223 58.09 45.75 -91.77
N LEU A 224 57.17 45.19 -92.55
CA LEU A 224 57.16 45.32 -94.02
C LEU A 224 57.08 46.79 -94.47
N THR A 225 56.27 47.60 -93.78
CA THR A 225 56.14 49.03 -94.09
C THR A 225 57.44 49.78 -93.79
N VAL A 226 58.09 49.48 -92.66
CA VAL A 226 59.38 50.06 -92.28
C VAL A 226 60.48 49.65 -93.27
N GLU A 227 60.54 48.37 -93.67
CA GLU A 227 61.47 47.88 -94.69
C GLU A 227 61.26 48.60 -96.03
N LYS A 228 60.00 48.78 -96.46
CA LYS A 228 59.69 49.54 -97.67
C LYS A 228 60.20 50.98 -97.60
N PHE A 229 59.94 51.69 -96.49
CA PHE A 229 60.46 53.05 -96.29
C PHE A 229 61.98 53.11 -96.24
N GLN A 230 62.66 52.14 -95.62
CA GLN A 230 64.12 52.05 -95.66
C GLN A 230 64.63 51.90 -97.09
N THR A 231 63.99 51.04 -97.88
CA THR A 231 64.36 50.81 -99.29
C THR A 231 64.18 52.09 -100.13
N GLU A 232 63.05 52.78 -99.99
CA GLU A 232 62.80 54.08 -100.64
C GLU A 232 63.83 55.14 -100.20
N LEU A 233 64.21 55.16 -98.92
CA LEU A 233 65.22 56.08 -98.40
C LEU A 233 66.60 55.80 -98.99
N GLU A 234 67.00 54.53 -99.11
CA GLU A 234 68.26 54.12 -99.76
C GLU A 234 68.29 54.50 -101.25
N GLU A 235 67.18 54.33 -101.97
CA GLU A 235 67.06 54.78 -103.37
C GLU A 235 67.22 56.29 -103.48
N LYS A 236 66.53 57.06 -102.62
CA LYS A 236 66.65 58.53 -102.61
C LYS A 236 68.05 58.99 -102.25
N GLN A 237 68.73 58.31 -101.32
CA GLN A 237 70.14 58.61 -101.03
C GLN A 237 71.05 58.34 -102.22
N LYS A 238 70.83 57.25 -102.98
CA LYS A 238 71.57 56.98 -104.23
C LYS A 238 71.33 58.06 -105.28
N GLU A 239 70.09 58.50 -105.48
CA GLU A 239 69.74 59.62 -106.38
C GLU A 239 70.46 60.91 -105.97
N ILE A 240 70.44 61.27 -104.68
CA ILE A 240 71.15 62.44 -104.16
C ILE A 240 72.66 62.31 -104.39
N SER A 241 73.25 61.13 -104.16
CA SER A 241 74.66 60.86 -104.42
C SER A 241 75.00 61.06 -105.91
N PHE A 242 74.14 60.59 -106.80
CA PHE A 242 74.31 60.72 -108.24
C PHE A 242 74.24 62.19 -108.68
N LEU A 243 73.24 62.94 -108.19
CA LEU A 243 73.11 64.38 -108.42
C LEU A 243 74.34 65.13 -107.91
N ARG A 244 74.83 64.80 -106.70
CA ARG A 244 76.02 65.42 -106.12
C ARG A 244 77.26 65.18 -106.99
N LYS A 245 77.46 63.95 -107.49
CA LYS A 245 78.53 63.62 -108.45
C LYS A 245 78.38 64.38 -109.76
N GLY A 246 77.15 64.54 -110.27
CA GLY A 246 76.84 65.37 -111.44
C GLY A 246 77.22 66.84 -111.23
N PHE A 247 76.88 67.42 -110.07
CA PHE A 247 77.28 68.79 -109.72
C PHE A 247 78.81 68.94 -109.60
N TYR A 248 79.51 67.96 -109.04
CA TYR A 248 80.98 67.96 -109.02
C TYR A 248 81.57 67.96 -110.45
N ALA A 249 81.03 67.16 -111.36
CA ALA A 249 81.46 67.14 -112.75
C ALA A 249 81.21 68.48 -113.46
N LEU A 250 80.05 69.11 -113.24
CA LEU A 250 79.77 70.46 -113.74
C LEU A 250 80.71 71.51 -113.14
N GLY A 251 81.01 71.42 -111.85
CA GLY A 251 81.96 72.31 -111.18
C GLY A 251 83.37 72.21 -111.78
N ILE A 252 83.84 70.99 -112.09
CA ILE A 252 85.11 70.76 -112.79
C ILE A 252 85.07 71.32 -114.21
N LEU A 253 83.97 71.11 -114.95
CA LEU A 253 83.80 71.65 -116.29
C LEU A 253 83.82 73.18 -116.30
N PHE A 254 83.16 73.80 -115.31
CA PHE A 254 83.15 75.25 -115.14
C PHE A 254 84.55 75.77 -114.80
N ALA A 255 85.29 75.10 -113.92
CA ALA A 255 86.68 75.43 -113.64
C ALA A 255 87.57 75.33 -114.89
N LEU A 256 87.40 74.29 -115.71
CA LEU A 256 88.09 74.15 -116.99
C LEU A 256 87.75 75.29 -117.96
N ILE A 257 86.48 75.70 -118.06
CA ILE A 257 86.03 76.83 -118.89
C ILE A 257 86.67 78.14 -118.39
N VAL A 258 86.73 78.36 -117.07
CA VAL A 258 87.38 79.53 -116.49
C VAL A 258 88.88 79.53 -116.76
N VAL A 259 89.55 78.37 -116.68
CA VAL A 259 90.98 78.24 -117.05
C VAL A 259 91.18 78.52 -118.54
N ILE A 260 90.33 78.01 -119.42
CA ILE A 260 90.38 78.28 -120.87
C ILE A 260 90.17 79.77 -121.15
N LEU A 261 89.26 80.44 -120.42
CA LEU A 261 89.02 81.88 -120.53
C LEU A 261 90.22 82.70 -120.01
N LEU A 262 90.87 82.27 -118.93
CA LEU A 262 92.07 82.93 -118.40
C LEU A 262 93.29 82.79 -119.32
N PHE A 263 93.34 81.76 -120.18
CA PHE A 263 94.43 81.57 -121.16
C PHE A 263 94.14 82.15 -122.55
N LYS A 264 92.94 82.69 -122.82
CA LYS A 264 92.58 83.32 -124.10
C LYS A 264 92.70 84.85 -124.11
N GLY A 265 93.24 85.41 -123.04
CA GLY A 265 93.60 86.84 -122.90
C GLY A 265 95.09 87.02 -122.63
N MET A 266 95.93 86.41 -123.46
CA MET A 266 97.32 86.78 -123.77
C MET A 266 97.49 86.76 -125.28
#